data_AF-A0A7S4I140-F1
#
_entry.id   AF-A0A7S4I140-F1
#
_cell.length_a   1.000
_cell.length_b   1.000
_cell.length_c   1.000
_cell.angle_alpha   90.00
_cell.angle_beta   90.00
_cell.angle_gamma   90.00
#
_symmetry.space_group_name_H-M   'P 1'
#
loop_
_entity.id
_entity.type
_entity.pdbx_description
1 polymer ?
#
loop_
_entity_poly.entity_id
_entity_poly.type
_entity_poly.pdbx_seq_one_letter_code
_entity_poly.pdbx_strand_id
1 'polypeptide(L)'
;TDRTTGRKRERTAPKSTSQSLFDNAAPSTEVNLDDSYLSDTDPMSIDLQDDIQYEDIDQFDTHDPNFVSEYITDIMAFLKEKELAVQISEDYCSKQRDIKPKQRNQLIRWMAEVYFQLKLLS
;
A
#
# COMPACT_ATOMS: atom_id res chain seq x y z
N THR A 1 38.08 71.58 20.18
CA THR A 1 37.79 70.71 19.02
C THR A 1 36.66 69.78 19.42
N ASP A 2 35.42 70.27 19.44
CA ASP A 2 34.45 70.24 18.32
C ASP A 2 34.05 68.78 17.98
N ARG A 3 32.90 68.31 18.50
CA ARG A 3 31.60 68.07 17.80
C ARG A 3 31.65 66.80 16.91
N THR A 4 30.73 65.82 16.91
CA THR A 4 29.25 65.75 17.02
C THR A 4 28.86 64.26 17.13
N THR A 5 28.12 63.78 18.15
CA THR A 5 26.65 63.56 18.25
C THR A 5 25.92 62.74 17.16
N GLY A 6 25.17 61.72 17.61
CA GLY A 6 23.93 61.20 17.01
C GLY A 6 23.99 59.71 16.61
N ARG A 7 22.95 58.86 16.76
CA ARG A 7 21.54 59.04 17.11
C ARG A 7 20.92 57.63 17.28
N LYS A 8 20.23 57.38 18.39
CA LYS A 8 19.41 56.18 18.67
C LYS A 8 18.07 56.27 17.93
N ARG A 9 17.61 55.22 17.23
CA ARG A 9 16.19 55.00 16.87
C ARG A 9 15.89 53.50 16.69
N GLU A 10 15.02 52.96 17.55
CA GLU A 10 14.23 51.73 17.34
C GLU A 10 13.40 51.82 16.07
N ARG A 11 13.30 50.72 15.29
CA ARG A 11 12.13 50.40 14.44
C ARG A 11 11.96 48.89 14.28
N THR A 12 10.69 48.50 14.28
CA THR A 12 10.03 47.19 14.21
C THR A 12 10.23 46.42 12.90
N ALA A 13 9.94 45.11 12.96
CA ALA A 13 10.10 44.06 11.93
C ALA A 13 9.58 44.37 10.51
N PRO A 14 10.07 43.60 9.53
CA PRO A 14 9.15 42.85 8.69
C PRO A 14 9.52 41.35 8.57
N LYS A 15 8.49 40.50 8.57
CA LYS A 15 8.57 39.06 8.22
C LYS A 15 9.18 38.93 6.81
N SER A 16 10.18 38.06 6.66
CA SER A 16 10.71 37.60 5.37
C SER A 16 10.62 36.07 5.40
N THR A 17 9.47 35.53 5.02
CA THR A 17 9.10 35.14 3.64
C THR A 17 10.02 34.04 3.14
N SER A 18 9.60 32.80 3.44
CA SER A 18 10.07 31.57 2.83
C SER A 18 9.96 31.68 1.31
N GLN A 19 11.08 31.68 0.60
CA GLN A 19 11.10 31.48 -0.85
C GLN A 19 11.37 30.01 -1.15
N SER A 20 10.31 29.30 -1.53
CA SER A 20 10.35 27.93 -2.04
C SER A 20 10.90 27.93 -3.47
N LEU A 21 12.02 27.23 -3.66
CA LEU A 21 12.65 26.96 -4.95
C LEU A 21 11.90 25.86 -5.72
N PHE A 22 10.65 26.09 -6.12
CA PHE A 22 9.92 25.17 -6.99
C PHE A 22 8.96 25.91 -7.92
N ASP A 23 9.51 26.80 -8.76
CA ASP A 23 8.79 27.34 -9.91
C ASP A 23 9.18 26.54 -11.16
N ASN A 24 8.36 25.54 -11.48
CA ASN A 24 8.11 25.10 -12.85
C ASN A 24 6.67 24.62 -12.90
N ALA A 25 5.77 25.56 -13.26
CA ALA A 25 4.37 25.28 -13.50
C ALA A 25 4.24 24.35 -14.71
N ALA A 26 3.79 23.11 -14.46
CA ALA A 26 3.20 22.29 -15.51
C ALA A 26 1.95 23.01 -16.03
N PRO A 27 1.71 23.07 -17.35
CA PRO A 27 0.46 23.62 -17.85
C PRO A 27 -0.68 22.73 -17.36
N SER A 28 -1.48 23.24 -16.43
CA SER A 28 -2.75 22.64 -16.02
C SER A 28 -3.63 22.52 -17.26
N THR A 29 -3.61 21.34 -17.87
CA THR A 29 -4.65 20.99 -18.82
C THR A 29 -5.89 20.75 -17.96
N GLU A 30 -6.75 21.76 -17.84
CA GLU A 30 -8.08 21.59 -17.26
C GLU A 30 -8.86 20.65 -18.16
N VAL A 31 -8.77 19.35 -17.84
CA VAL A 31 -9.67 18.34 -18.36
C VAL A 31 -11.05 18.65 -17.79
N ASN A 32 -11.90 19.30 -18.59
CA ASN A 32 -13.34 19.33 -18.31
C ASN A 32 -13.84 17.89 -18.53
N LEU A 33 -13.76 17.07 -17.47
CA LEU A 33 -14.54 15.85 -17.40
C LEU A 33 -15.99 16.30 -17.28
N ASP A 34 -16.79 16.01 -18.29
CA ASP A 34 -18.22 16.12 -18.18
C ASP A 34 -18.68 15.14 -17.09
N ASP A 35 -19.22 15.67 -15.99
CA ASP A 35 -19.80 14.89 -14.88
C ASP A 35 -21.06 14.10 -15.31
N SER A 36 -21.34 14.05 -16.61
CA SER A 36 -22.48 13.37 -17.23
C SER A 36 -22.33 11.85 -17.21
N TYR A 37 -21.14 11.29 -16.96
CA TYR A 37 -20.92 9.84 -17.00
C TYR A 37 -21.11 9.12 -15.65
N LEU A 38 -21.38 9.87 -14.57
CA LEU A 38 -21.54 9.31 -13.21
C LEU A 38 -22.99 9.23 -12.72
N SER A 39 -24.00 9.58 -13.53
CA SER A 39 -25.40 9.60 -13.07
C SER A 39 -26.14 8.26 -13.14
N ASP A 40 -25.62 7.27 -13.89
CA ASP A 40 -26.39 6.05 -14.22
C ASP A 40 -25.78 4.78 -13.62
N THR A 41 -24.95 4.90 -12.58
CA THR A 41 -24.65 3.73 -11.72
C THR A 41 -25.77 3.60 -10.70
N ASP A 42 -26.87 3.00 -11.14
CA ASP A 42 -27.82 2.36 -10.22
C ASP A 42 -26.97 1.50 -9.28
N PRO A 43 -27.01 1.71 -7.94
CA PRO A 43 -26.29 0.86 -7.03
C PRO A 43 -26.90 -0.52 -7.19
N MET A 44 -26.24 -1.38 -7.96
CA MET A 44 -26.60 -2.77 -8.10
C MET A 44 -26.56 -3.33 -6.69
N SER A 45 -27.72 -3.36 -6.03
CA SER A 45 -27.92 -4.07 -4.78
C SER A 45 -27.69 -5.51 -5.15
N ILE A 46 -26.45 -5.98 -4.95
CA ILE A 46 -26.17 -7.40 -4.88
C ILE A 46 -26.96 -7.85 -3.66
N ASP A 47 -28.19 -8.28 -3.93
CA ASP A 47 -28.96 -9.12 -3.05
C ASP A 47 -28.08 -10.37 -2.88
N LEU A 48 -27.33 -10.40 -1.79
CA LEU A 48 -26.59 -11.58 -1.34
C LEU A 48 -27.67 -12.61 -1.00
N GLN A 49 -28.23 -13.23 -2.03
CA GLN A 49 -29.16 -14.32 -1.89
C GLN A 49 -28.36 -15.45 -1.25
N ASP A 50 -28.63 -15.69 0.03
CA ASP A 50 -28.04 -16.75 0.86
C ASP A 50 -28.33 -18.17 0.31
N ASP A 51 -29.06 -18.28 -0.80
CA ASP A 51 -29.51 -19.53 -1.41
C ASP A 51 -28.84 -19.84 -2.77
N ILE A 52 -27.66 -19.29 -3.06
CA ILE A 52 -26.86 -19.78 -4.20
C ILE A 52 -26.26 -21.13 -3.80
N GLN A 53 -26.96 -22.21 -4.15
CA GLN A 53 -26.37 -23.55 -4.10
C GLN A 53 -25.31 -23.68 -5.18
N TYR A 54 -24.04 -23.62 -4.76
CA TYR A 54 -22.92 -23.91 -5.66
C TYR A 54 -22.92 -25.39 -6.03
N GLU A 55 -22.87 -25.67 -7.33
CA GLU A 55 -22.65 -27.02 -7.84
C GLU A 55 -21.22 -27.45 -7.51
N ASP A 56 -21.06 -28.66 -6.97
CA ASP A 56 -19.75 -29.25 -6.71
C ASP A 56 -19.14 -29.74 -8.02
N ILE A 57 -18.25 -28.91 -8.57
CA ILE A 57 -17.56 -29.18 -9.83
C ILE A 57 -16.57 -30.35 -9.74
N ASP A 58 -16.13 -30.71 -8.52
CA ASP A 58 -15.10 -31.73 -8.28
C ASP A 58 -15.72 -33.10 -7.93
N GLN A 59 -17.05 -33.21 -7.88
CA GLN A 59 -17.75 -34.45 -7.47
C GLN A 59 -17.34 -35.69 -8.28
N PHE A 60 -17.02 -35.51 -9.56
CA PHE A 60 -16.63 -36.59 -10.46
C PHE A 60 -15.19 -37.07 -10.24
N ASP A 61 -14.38 -36.28 -9.53
CA ASP A 61 -12.95 -36.52 -9.32
C ASP A 61 -12.64 -37.27 -8.02
N THR A 62 -13.64 -37.51 -7.17
CA THR A 62 -13.54 -38.09 -5.81
C THR A 62 -12.75 -39.42 -5.70
N HIS A 63 -12.43 -40.07 -6.81
CA HIS A 63 -11.67 -41.33 -6.83
C HIS A 63 -10.51 -41.34 -7.86
N ASP A 64 -10.18 -40.21 -8.48
CA ASP A 64 -9.03 -40.14 -9.38
C ASP A 64 -7.75 -39.92 -8.54
N PRO A 65 -6.76 -40.83 -8.58
CA PRO A 65 -5.51 -40.67 -7.84
C PRO A 65 -4.71 -39.41 -8.24
N ASN A 66 -5.00 -38.81 -9.38
CA ASN A 66 -4.40 -37.54 -9.82
C ASN A 66 -5.17 -36.31 -9.31
N PHE A 67 -6.46 -36.46 -9.00
CA PHE A 67 -7.33 -35.37 -8.54
C PHE A 67 -7.79 -35.67 -7.11
N VAL A 68 -7.04 -35.10 -6.19
CA VAL A 68 -7.06 -35.43 -4.77
C VAL A 68 -8.04 -34.50 -4.04
N SER A 69 -9.28 -34.42 -4.56
CA SER A 69 -10.30 -33.46 -4.11
C SER A 69 -10.76 -33.73 -2.67
N GLU A 70 -10.69 -34.98 -2.21
CA GLU A 70 -11.09 -35.39 -0.85
C GLU A 70 -10.32 -34.69 0.29
N TYR A 71 -9.08 -34.25 0.04
CA TYR A 71 -8.26 -33.61 1.07
C TYR A 71 -8.34 -32.08 1.07
N ILE A 72 -9.03 -31.45 0.11
CA ILE A 72 -9.01 -29.99 0.00
C ILE A 72 -9.52 -29.33 1.28
N THR A 73 -10.56 -29.90 1.88
CA THR A 73 -11.13 -29.42 3.14
C THR A 73 -10.12 -29.48 4.28
N ASP A 74 -9.42 -30.62 4.42
CA ASP A 74 -8.43 -30.85 5.48
C ASP A 74 -7.17 -29.99 5.28
N ILE A 75 -6.68 -29.88 4.04
CA ILE A 75 -5.55 -29.04 3.68
C ILE A 75 -5.87 -27.58 3.99
N MET A 76 -7.04 -27.09 3.58
CA MET A 76 -7.43 -25.71 3.84
C MET A 76 -7.63 -25.43 5.33
N ALA A 77 -8.21 -26.38 6.08
CA ALA A 77 -8.33 -26.28 7.53
C ALA A 77 -6.95 -26.18 8.20
N PHE A 78 -6.02 -27.05 7.83
CA PHE A 78 -4.64 -27.03 8.34
C PHE A 78 -3.89 -25.75 7.97
N LEU A 79 -3.99 -25.30 6.71
CA LEU A 79 -3.33 -24.06 6.27
C LEU A 79 -3.88 -22.84 7.01
N LYS A 80 -5.19 -22.80 7.27
CA LYS A 80 -5.82 -21.73 8.05
C LYS A 80 -5.36 -21.74 9.51
N GLU A 81 -5.29 -22.91 10.15
CA GLU A 81 -4.74 -23.05 11.50
C GLU A 81 -3.28 -22.54 11.56
N LYS A 82 -2.48 -22.95 10.58
CA LYS A 82 -1.07 -22.56 10.48
C LYS A 82 -0.90 -21.07 10.22
N GLU A 83 -1.74 -20.47 9.39
CA GLU A 83 -1.71 -19.03 9.10
C GLU A 83 -1.89 -18.22 10.39
N LEU A 84 -2.86 -18.60 11.22
CA LEU A 84 -3.09 -17.97 12.52
C LEU A 84 -1.88 -18.15 13.46
N ALA A 85 -1.27 -19.34 13.48
CA ALA A 85 -0.11 -19.61 14.32
C ALA A 85 1.15 -18.81 13.91
N VAL A 86 1.30 -18.50 12.62
CA VAL A 86 2.47 -17.80 12.06
C VAL A 86 2.20 -16.31 11.83
N GLN A 87 1.03 -15.82 12.24
CA GLN A 87 0.64 -14.43 12.04
C GLN A 87 1.65 -13.46 12.67
N ILE A 88 2.16 -12.55 11.86
CA ILE A 88 3.13 -11.54 12.29
C ILE A 88 2.39 -10.40 12.97
N SER A 89 2.84 -10.00 14.17
CA SER A 89 2.29 -8.83 14.88
C SER A 89 2.46 -7.56 14.06
N GLU A 90 1.39 -6.78 13.88
CA GLU A 90 1.42 -5.53 13.10
C GLU A 90 2.47 -4.53 13.63
N ASP A 91 2.70 -4.53 14.94
CA ASP A 91 3.66 -3.65 15.61
C ASP A 91 5.11 -4.16 15.58
N TYR A 92 5.42 -5.26 14.87
CA TYR A 92 6.77 -5.83 14.90
C TYR A 92 7.84 -4.80 14.50
N CYS A 93 7.55 -3.93 13.53
CA CYS A 93 8.51 -2.94 13.06
C CYS A 93 8.66 -1.76 14.04
N SER A 94 7.62 -1.45 14.81
CA SER A 94 7.63 -0.38 15.82
C SER A 94 8.41 -0.79 17.08
N LYS A 95 8.49 -2.10 17.37
CA LYS A 95 9.24 -2.66 18.51
C LYS A 95 10.76 -2.71 18.25
N GLN A 96 11.20 -2.53 17.00
CA GLN A 96 12.61 -2.57 16.63
C GLN A 96 13.23 -1.16 16.69
N ARG A 97 14.29 -0.98 17.50
CA ARG A 97 14.93 0.34 17.70
C ARG A 97 15.75 0.83 16.50
N ASP A 98 16.40 -0.10 15.81
CA ASP A 98 17.41 0.24 14.80
C ASP A 98 16.94 -0.01 13.36
N ILE A 99 15.81 -0.70 13.18
CA ILE A 99 15.28 -1.10 11.88
C ILE A 99 14.01 -0.31 11.59
N LYS A 100 14.09 0.51 10.55
CA LYS A 100 12.93 1.25 10.03
C LYS A 100 12.22 0.41 8.96
N PRO A 101 10.90 0.58 8.78
CA PRO A 101 10.14 -0.11 7.72
C PRO A 101 10.76 0.05 6.33
N LYS A 102 11.32 1.24 6.04
CA LYS A 102 12.01 1.53 4.77
C LYS A 102 13.23 0.61 4.52
N GLN A 103 13.97 0.24 5.56
CA GLN A 103 15.13 -0.63 5.43
C GLN A 103 14.70 -2.08 5.15
N ARG A 104 13.61 -2.54 5.76
CA ARG A 104 12.99 -3.84 5.42
C ARG A 104 12.59 -3.89 3.95
N ASN A 105 11.99 -2.83 3.42
CA ASN A 105 11.57 -2.80 2.02
C ASN A 105 12.77 -2.95 1.06
N GLN A 106 13.89 -2.29 1.37
CA GLN A 106 15.11 -2.45 0.56
C GLN A 106 15.70 -3.85 0.67
N LEU A 107 15.67 -4.46 1.86
CA LEU A 107 16.14 -5.83 2.06
C LEU A 107 15.29 -6.84 1.28
N ILE A 108 13.96 -6.76 1.37
CA ILE A 108 13.04 -7.66 0.67
C ILE A 108 13.21 -7.53 -0.85
N ARG A 109 13.33 -6.29 -1.34
CA ARG A 109 13.65 -6.04 -2.75
C ARG A 109 14.93 -6.76 -3.17
N TRP A 110 16.01 -6.63 -2.39
CA TRP A 110 17.27 -7.32 -2.68
C TRP A 110 17.13 -8.85 -2.64
N MET A 111 16.43 -9.41 -1.65
CA MET A 111 16.21 -10.87 -1.57
C MET A 111 15.44 -11.38 -2.80
N ALA A 112 14.44 -10.62 -3.26
CA ALA A 112 13.72 -10.95 -4.50
C ALA A 112 14.64 -10.87 -5.72
N GLU A 113 15.43 -9.80 -5.86
CA GLU A 113 16.41 -9.65 -6.94
C GLU A 113 17.40 -10.83 -6.98
N VAL A 114 17.96 -11.23 -5.85
CA VAL A 114 18.85 -12.39 -5.75
C VAL A 114 18.13 -13.69 -6.12
N TYR A 115 16.91 -13.92 -5.63
CA TYR A 115 16.13 -15.11 -5.99
C TYR A 115 15.91 -15.21 -7.50
N PHE A 116 15.56 -14.12 -8.17
CA PHE A 116 15.40 -14.11 -9.63
C PHE A 116 16.70 -14.43 -10.37
N GLN A 117 17.83 -13.87 -9.92
CA GLN A 117 19.13 -14.15 -10.52
C GLN A 117 19.54 -15.62 -10.34
N LEU A 118 19.25 -16.23 -9.18
CA LEU A 118 19.54 -17.65 -8.93
C LEU A 118 18.65 -18.59 -9.76
N LYS A 119 17.36 -18.25 -9.93
CA LYS A 119 16.44 -19.03 -10.77
C LYS A 119 16.79 -18.95 -12.27
N LEU A 120 17.42 -17.86 -12.71
CA LEU A 120 17.92 -17.70 -14.08
C LEU A 120 19.26 -18.39 -14.34
N LEU A 121 20.01 -18.73 -13.29
CA LEU A 121 21.31 -19.42 -13.35
C LEU A 121 21.19 -20.94 -13.13
N SER A 122 19.99 -21.46 -12.87
CA SER A 122 19.67 -22.88 -12.76
C SER A 122 19.06 -23.41 -14.04
#